data_AF-A0AA36I3G8-F1
#
_entry.id   AF-A0AA36I3G8-F1
#
_cell.length_a   1.000
_cell.length_b   1.000
_cell.length_c   1.000
_cell.angle_alpha   90.00
_cell.angle_beta   90.00
_cell.angle_gamma   90.00
#
_symmetry.space_group_name_H-M   'P 1'
#
loop_
_entity.id
_entity.type
_entity.pdbx_description
1 polymer ?
#
loop_
_entity_poly.entity_id
_entity_poly.type
_entity_poly.pdbx_seq_one_letter_code
_entity_poly.pdbx_strand_id
1 'polypeptide(L)'
;MKDNGVDATQFLNPQDSTLDFVKTVLAGVLALGGAAFILAAKPGPGFVVFATLVSLTILFFDQVLNKGFGELLLLDTLGRSVSADYGQRVACHEAGHFLVAYLLGVMPKAYTLSAWEAFSKYNSMSTQAGTVFLDEAIQREMQSGQVSGKTLDSFVGVALGGIAAEYVTYGQANGGMSDIIQLEALFDALKFDQNQTNVLLRSSVMNTVAILREKQKAHTALVAAMLRGDSVGRCIEVLEQHL
;
A
#
# COMPACT_ATOMS: atom_id res chain seq x y z
N MET A 1 -1.18 17.48 -16.60
CA MET A 1 -2.29 17.73 -17.55
C MET A 1 -3.55 17.76 -16.70
N LYS A 2 -4.14 18.94 -16.47
CA LYS A 2 -5.36 19.08 -15.66
C LYS A 2 -6.57 18.88 -16.55
N ASP A 3 -7.28 17.79 -16.37
CA ASP A 3 -8.63 17.63 -16.91
C ASP A 3 -9.57 17.34 -15.73
N ASN A 4 -10.67 18.09 -15.63
CA ASN A 4 -11.64 18.03 -14.51
C ASN A 4 -11.05 18.17 -13.09
N GLY A 5 -9.96 18.93 -12.95
CA GLY A 5 -9.32 19.20 -11.65
C GLY A 5 -8.50 18.04 -11.09
N VAL A 6 -8.31 16.96 -11.85
CA VAL A 6 -7.41 15.85 -11.50
C VAL A 6 -6.13 16.01 -12.31
N ASP A 7 -4.98 16.14 -11.63
CA ASP A 7 -3.67 16.14 -12.30
C ASP A 7 -3.11 14.71 -12.31
N ALA A 8 -3.32 14.00 -13.43
CA ALA A 8 -2.95 12.59 -13.56
C ALA A 8 -1.45 12.32 -13.29
N THR A 9 -0.58 13.31 -13.49
CA THR A 9 0.86 13.19 -13.22
C THR A 9 1.20 13.28 -11.73
N GLN A 10 0.40 13.99 -10.92
CA GLN A 10 0.54 13.97 -9.47
C GLN A 10 -0.15 12.75 -8.85
N PHE A 11 -1.21 12.27 -9.49
CA PHE A 11 -1.95 11.08 -9.09
C PHE A 11 -1.10 9.80 -9.19
N LEU A 12 -0.33 9.64 -10.26
CA LEU A 12 0.53 8.48 -10.51
C LEU A 12 1.94 8.62 -9.91
N ASN A 13 2.17 9.61 -9.05
CA ASN A 13 3.43 9.79 -8.34
C ASN A 13 3.20 9.86 -6.83
N PRO A 14 2.78 8.74 -6.20
CA PRO A 14 2.59 8.71 -4.76
C PRO A 14 3.92 9.00 -4.04
N GLN A 15 3.87 9.86 -3.03
CA GLN A 15 5.06 10.22 -2.24
C GLN A 15 4.97 9.62 -0.84
N ASP A 16 5.81 8.63 -0.56
CA ASP A 16 5.83 7.91 0.73
C ASP A 16 6.50 8.72 1.86
N SER A 17 6.06 9.97 2.00
CA SER A 17 6.64 11.01 2.85
C SER A 17 6.69 10.63 4.33
N THR A 18 5.77 9.77 4.79
CA THR A 18 5.69 9.37 6.20
C THR A 18 6.75 8.33 6.54
N LEU A 19 6.90 7.28 5.72
CA LEU A 19 7.92 6.27 5.97
C LEU A 19 9.33 6.82 5.72
N ASP A 20 9.50 7.69 4.73
CA ASP A 20 10.79 8.38 4.50
C ASP A 20 11.17 9.30 5.67
N PHE A 21 10.20 10.00 6.25
CA PHE A 21 10.42 10.78 7.47
C PHE A 21 10.83 9.89 8.64
N VAL A 22 10.12 8.77 8.87
CA VAL A 22 10.43 7.82 9.96
C VAL A 22 11.82 7.22 9.78
N LYS A 23 12.18 6.79 8.55
CA LYS A 23 13.53 6.30 8.22
C LYS A 23 14.60 7.34 8.54
N THR A 24 14.37 8.59 8.14
CA THR A 24 15.32 9.69 8.35
C THR A 24 15.51 10.00 9.84
N VAL A 25 14.41 10.08 10.60
CA VAL A 25 14.46 10.30 12.04
C VAL A 25 15.14 9.14 12.75
N LEU A 26 14.81 7.90 12.39
CA LEU A 26 15.42 6.69 12.98
C LEU A 26 16.93 6.65 12.74
N ALA A 27 17.37 6.92 11.51
CA ALA A 27 18.79 6.99 11.17
C ALA A 27 19.51 8.09 11.97
N GLY A 28 18.88 9.27 12.11
CA GLY A 28 19.39 10.37 12.93
C GLY A 28 19.52 10.00 14.41
N VAL A 29 18.50 9.37 14.99
CA VAL A 29 18.50 8.90 16.39
C VAL A 29 19.58 7.86 16.62
N LEU A 30 19.74 6.90 15.70
CA LEU A 30 20.77 5.87 15.79
C LEU A 30 22.19 6.48 15.69
N ALA A 31 22.40 7.43 14.77
CA ALA A 31 23.69 8.09 14.60
C ALA A 31 24.06 8.94 15.83
N LEU A 32 23.14 9.78 16.32
CA LEU A 32 23.38 10.61 17.50
C LEU A 32 23.52 9.77 18.77
N GLY A 33 22.68 8.76 18.95
CA GLY A 33 22.76 7.83 20.07
C GLY A 33 24.06 7.04 20.07
N GLY A 34 24.50 6.54 18.91
CA GLY A 34 25.79 5.87 18.74
C GLY A 34 26.97 6.78 19.05
N ALA A 35 26.96 8.02 18.56
CA ALA A 35 27.99 9.01 18.86
C ALA A 35 28.04 9.37 20.36
N ALA A 36 26.89 9.60 20.98
CA ALA A 36 26.78 9.88 22.41
C ALA A 36 27.29 8.69 23.25
N PHE A 37 26.93 7.46 22.86
CA PHE A 37 27.43 6.24 23.51
C PHE A 37 28.95 6.11 23.40
N ILE A 38 29.53 6.36 22.22
CA ILE A 38 30.98 6.32 22.02
C ILE A 38 31.68 7.37 22.90
N LEU A 39 31.15 8.59 22.97
CA LEU A 39 31.74 9.67 23.76
C LEU A 39 31.63 9.43 25.28
N ALA A 40 30.49 8.90 25.75
CA ALA A 40 30.22 8.70 27.16
C ALA A 40 30.86 7.41 27.71
N ALA A 41 30.64 6.28 27.03
CA ALA A 41 31.09 4.97 27.49
C ALA A 41 32.52 4.63 27.05
N LYS A 42 33.05 5.33 26.04
CA LYS A 42 34.39 5.11 25.46
C LYS A 42 34.70 3.62 25.25
N PRO A 43 33.83 2.88 24.55
CA PRO A 43 34.01 1.46 24.35
C PRO A 43 35.33 1.18 23.61
N GLY A 44 35.97 0.05 23.94
CA GLY A 44 37.17 -0.37 23.23
C GLY A 44 36.92 -0.53 21.72
N PRO A 45 37.89 -0.23 20.84
CA PRO A 45 37.71 -0.33 19.39
C PRO A 45 37.20 -1.70 18.92
N GLY A 46 37.64 -2.78 19.57
CA GLY A 46 37.17 -4.13 19.28
C GLY A 46 35.66 -4.32 19.50
N PHE A 47 35.09 -3.68 20.52
CA PHE A 47 33.64 -3.72 20.76
C PHE A 47 32.88 -2.97 19.67
N VAL A 48 33.37 -1.80 19.25
CA VAL A 48 32.72 -1.00 18.19
C VAL A 48 32.71 -1.76 16.87
N VAL A 49 33.84 -2.38 16.52
CA VAL A 49 33.95 -3.22 15.31
C VAL A 49 33.02 -4.43 15.40
N PHE A 50 33.01 -5.12 16.55
CA PHE A 50 32.13 -6.27 16.77
C PHE A 50 30.65 -5.89 16.65
N ALA A 51 30.20 -4.84 17.32
CA ALA A 51 28.82 -4.38 17.28
C ALA A 51 28.39 -3.97 15.86
N THR A 52 29.28 -3.30 15.12
CA THR A 52 29.04 -2.94 13.71
C THR A 52 28.88 -4.18 12.84
N LEU A 53 29.79 -5.15 12.96
CA LEU A 53 29.74 -6.39 12.18
C LEU A 53 28.48 -7.20 12.48
N VAL A 54 28.11 -7.32 13.75
CA VAL A 54 26.86 -7.98 14.16
C VAL A 54 25.64 -7.27 13.57
N SER A 55 25.61 -5.94 13.63
CA SER A 55 24.50 -5.14 13.08
C SER A 55 24.36 -5.32 11.56
N LEU A 56 25.48 -5.26 10.82
CA LEU A 56 25.49 -5.51 9.38
C LEU A 56 25.06 -6.94 9.04
N THR A 57 25.44 -7.90 9.86
CA THR A 57 25.05 -9.30 9.69
C THR A 57 23.55 -9.48 9.87
N ILE A 58 22.95 -8.85 10.89
CA ILE A 58 21.50 -8.87 11.11
C ILE A 58 20.76 -8.25 9.92
N LEU A 59 21.21 -7.07 9.45
CA LEU A 59 20.62 -6.42 8.28
C LEU A 59 20.74 -7.28 7.02
N PHE A 60 21.89 -7.90 6.79
CA PHE A 60 22.10 -8.80 5.67
C PHE A 60 21.16 -10.00 5.73
N PHE A 61 21.03 -10.65 6.89
CA PHE A 61 20.12 -11.78 7.05
C PHE A 61 18.65 -11.37 6.86
N ASP A 62 18.25 -10.18 7.32
CA ASP A 62 16.90 -9.69 7.08
C ASP A 62 16.63 -9.47 5.58
N GLN A 63 17.57 -8.88 4.86
CA GLN A 63 17.45 -8.67 3.41
C GLN A 63 17.45 -9.99 2.61
N VAL A 64 18.28 -10.96 2.99
CA VAL A 64 18.44 -12.22 2.24
C VAL A 64 17.38 -13.26 2.60
N LEU A 65 17.10 -13.46 3.89
CA LEU A 65 16.16 -14.49 4.34
C LEU A 65 14.73 -13.96 4.40
N ASN A 66 14.55 -12.76 4.94
CA ASN A 66 13.22 -12.18 5.17
C ASN A 66 12.82 -11.16 4.11
N LYS A 67 13.64 -10.92 3.08
CA LYS A 67 13.40 -9.92 2.02
C LYS A 67 13.11 -8.51 2.57
N GLY A 68 13.73 -8.15 3.69
CA GLY A 68 13.55 -6.85 4.35
C GLY A 68 12.27 -6.73 5.21
N PHE A 69 11.61 -7.85 5.52
CA PHE A 69 10.38 -7.84 6.34
C PHE A 69 10.60 -7.31 7.76
N GLY A 70 11.75 -7.57 8.38
CA GLY A 70 12.07 -7.04 9.70
C GLY A 70 12.17 -5.51 9.69
N GLU A 71 12.84 -4.95 8.68
CA GLU A 71 12.86 -3.51 8.44
C GLU A 71 11.44 -2.96 8.20
N LEU A 72 10.63 -3.62 7.37
CA LEU A 72 9.25 -3.22 7.10
C LEU A 72 8.37 -3.19 8.36
N LEU A 73 8.45 -4.22 9.20
CA LEU A 73 7.72 -4.29 10.47
C LEU A 73 8.11 -3.14 11.41
N LEU A 74 9.40 -2.86 11.53
CA LEU A 74 9.90 -1.78 12.37
C LEU A 74 9.39 -0.43 11.88
N LEU A 75 9.48 -0.18 10.57
CA LEU A 75 9.06 1.08 9.97
C LEU A 75 7.54 1.28 10.04
N ASP A 76 6.74 0.25 9.74
CA ASP A 76 5.27 0.32 9.84
C ASP A 76 4.82 0.54 11.30
N THR A 77 5.45 -0.16 12.26
CA THR A 77 5.16 0.01 13.68
C THR A 77 5.54 1.40 14.18
N LEU A 78 6.74 1.89 13.82
CA LEU A 78 7.19 3.22 14.21
C LEU A 78 6.36 4.31 13.53
N GLY A 79 6.03 4.17 12.25
CA GLY A 79 5.16 5.09 11.52
C GLY A 79 3.80 5.26 12.19
N ARG A 80 3.18 4.15 12.62
CA ARG A 80 1.93 4.18 13.40
C ARG A 80 2.08 4.81 14.78
N SER A 81 3.21 4.61 15.44
CA SER A 81 3.46 5.17 16.79
C SER A 81 3.75 6.67 16.77
N VAL A 82 4.36 7.17 15.68
CA VAL A 82 4.76 8.57 15.52
C VAL A 82 3.67 9.39 14.84
N SER A 83 2.87 8.76 13.97
CA SER A 83 1.78 9.42 13.24
C SER A 83 0.48 8.62 13.36
N ALA A 84 -0.48 9.16 14.10
CA ALA A 84 -1.84 8.63 14.14
C ALA A 84 -2.54 8.72 12.77
N ASP A 85 -2.15 9.69 11.94
CA ASP A 85 -2.70 9.92 10.60
C ASP A 85 -2.27 8.82 9.61
N TYR A 86 -1.09 8.23 9.79
CA TYR A 86 -0.58 7.16 8.92
C TYR A 86 -1.51 5.93 8.89
N GLY A 87 -1.96 5.46 10.06
CA GLY A 87 -2.89 4.33 10.13
C GLY A 87 -4.25 4.64 9.48
N GLN A 88 -4.72 5.88 9.59
CA GLN A 88 -5.96 6.33 8.96
C GLN A 88 -5.82 6.41 7.44
N ARG A 89 -4.68 6.89 6.94
CA ARG A 89 -4.39 6.94 5.50
C ARG A 89 -4.27 5.54 4.90
N VAL A 90 -3.63 4.60 5.59
CA VAL A 90 -3.59 3.19 5.14
C VAL A 90 -4.99 2.59 5.11
N ALA A 91 -5.82 2.81 6.13
CA ALA A 91 -7.22 2.34 6.09
C ALA A 91 -8.04 3.00 4.97
N CYS A 92 -7.81 4.29 4.69
CA CYS A 92 -8.39 5.00 3.55
C CYS A 92 -8.03 4.33 2.22
N HIS A 93 -6.75 3.99 2.06
CA HIS A 93 -6.20 3.30 0.89
C HIS A 93 -6.83 1.91 0.71
N GLU A 94 -6.78 1.05 1.73
CA GLU A 94 -7.33 -0.31 1.66
C GLU A 94 -8.85 -0.33 1.47
N ALA A 95 -9.57 0.60 2.09
CA ALA A 95 -11.00 0.78 1.86
C ALA A 95 -11.31 1.20 0.42
N GLY A 96 -10.40 1.94 -0.24
CA GLY A 96 -10.49 2.30 -1.65
C GLY A 96 -10.47 1.07 -2.56
N HIS A 97 -9.46 0.21 -2.38
CA HIS A 97 -9.38 -1.07 -3.10
C HIS A 97 -10.62 -1.93 -2.86
N PHE A 98 -11.04 -2.06 -1.61
CA PHE A 98 -12.18 -2.88 -1.21
C PHE A 98 -13.50 -2.42 -1.85
N LEU A 99 -13.81 -1.12 -1.77
CA LEU A 99 -15.04 -0.57 -2.33
C LEU A 99 -15.07 -0.71 -3.86
N VAL A 100 -13.96 -0.37 -4.54
CA VAL A 100 -13.90 -0.44 -6.00
C VAL A 100 -14.02 -1.89 -6.46
N ALA A 101 -13.34 -2.84 -5.80
CA ALA A 101 -13.47 -4.26 -6.10
C ALA A 101 -14.90 -4.76 -5.93
N TYR A 102 -15.55 -4.42 -4.81
CA TYR A 102 -16.93 -4.81 -4.56
C TYR A 102 -17.89 -4.29 -5.66
N LEU A 103 -17.74 -3.03 -6.08
CA LEU A 103 -18.57 -2.45 -7.14
C LEU A 103 -18.32 -3.06 -8.52
N LEU A 104 -17.11 -3.54 -8.77
CA LEU A 104 -16.74 -4.25 -10.01
C LEU A 104 -17.13 -5.73 -9.98
N GLY A 105 -17.73 -6.21 -8.89
CA GLY A 105 -18.16 -7.60 -8.72
C GLY A 105 -17.04 -8.55 -8.30
N VAL A 106 -15.88 -8.01 -7.89
CA VAL A 106 -14.75 -8.78 -7.37
C VAL A 106 -14.84 -8.82 -5.85
N MET A 107 -15.15 -10.00 -5.29
CA MET A 107 -15.43 -10.12 -3.86
C MET A 107 -14.15 -10.00 -3.01
N PRO A 108 -14.07 -9.04 -2.07
CA PRO A 108 -12.97 -8.98 -1.11
C PRO A 108 -13.04 -10.18 -0.15
N LYS A 109 -11.94 -10.91 0.00
CA LYS A 109 -11.81 -12.08 0.88
C LYS A 109 -11.21 -11.72 2.23
N ALA A 110 -10.27 -10.79 2.23
CA ALA A 110 -9.55 -10.35 3.40
C ALA A 110 -9.01 -8.93 3.19
N TYR A 111 -8.74 -8.24 4.31
CA TYR A 111 -7.97 -7.02 4.31
C TYR A 111 -7.02 -7.03 5.51
N THR A 112 -5.91 -6.30 5.38
CA THR A 112 -4.91 -6.10 6.42
C THR A 112 -4.49 -4.64 6.39
N LEU A 113 -4.41 -4.01 7.56
CA LEU A 113 -4.00 -2.62 7.62
C LEU A 113 -2.51 -2.48 7.92
N SER A 114 -1.86 -3.49 8.51
CA SER A 114 -0.45 -3.43 8.94
C SER A 114 0.36 -4.63 8.50
N ALA A 115 1.69 -4.45 8.47
CA ALA A 115 2.62 -5.50 8.08
C ALA A 115 2.56 -6.65 9.08
N TRP A 116 2.33 -6.30 10.35
CA TRP A 116 2.12 -7.26 11.43
C TRP A 116 0.84 -8.06 11.26
N GLU A 117 -0.28 -7.42 10.89
CA GLU A 117 -1.53 -8.12 10.62
C GLU A 117 -1.42 -9.03 9.39
N ALA A 118 -0.74 -8.59 8.34
CA ALA A 118 -0.50 -9.38 7.15
C ALA A 118 0.30 -10.66 7.44
N PHE A 119 1.33 -10.56 8.29
CA PHE A 119 2.09 -11.71 8.74
C PHE A 119 1.30 -12.60 9.71
N SER A 120 0.70 -12.03 10.74
CA SER A 120 0.01 -12.80 11.78
C SER A 120 -1.23 -13.55 11.25
N LYS A 121 -2.00 -12.93 10.35
CA LYS A 121 -3.24 -13.52 9.81
C LYS A 121 -3.02 -14.38 8.56
N TYR A 122 -2.04 -14.04 7.73
CA TYR A 122 -1.87 -14.66 6.40
C TYR A 122 -0.46 -15.17 6.11
N ASN A 123 0.47 -15.10 7.07
CA ASN A 123 1.87 -15.48 6.93
C ASN A 123 2.56 -14.79 5.74
N SER A 124 2.12 -13.57 5.41
CA SER A 124 2.71 -12.75 4.34
C SER A 124 3.86 -11.92 4.90
N MET A 125 5.05 -12.10 4.33
CA MET A 125 6.29 -11.41 4.74
C MET A 125 6.70 -10.29 3.76
N SER A 126 5.88 -9.95 2.76
CA SER A 126 6.25 -8.99 1.71
C SER A 126 5.27 -7.85 1.51
N THR A 127 4.26 -7.72 2.39
CA THR A 127 3.16 -6.74 2.23
C THR A 127 2.98 -5.92 3.49
N GLN A 128 2.98 -4.60 3.35
CA GLN A 128 2.79 -3.65 4.44
C GLN A 128 1.31 -3.53 4.87
N ALA A 129 0.41 -3.63 3.92
CA ALA A 129 -1.03 -3.67 4.06
C ALA A 129 -1.57 -4.26 2.74
N GLY A 130 -2.85 -4.60 2.69
CA GLY A 130 -3.40 -5.10 1.45
C GLY A 130 -4.80 -5.68 1.59
N THR A 131 -5.50 -5.70 0.47
CA THR A 131 -6.78 -6.37 0.28
C THR A 131 -6.57 -7.61 -0.59
N VAL A 132 -7.08 -8.76 -0.13
CA VAL A 132 -7.02 -10.02 -0.86
C VAL A 132 -8.37 -10.27 -1.50
N PHE A 133 -8.38 -10.52 -2.80
CA PHE A 133 -9.58 -10.75 -3.59
C PHE A 133 -9.77 -12.23 -3.90
N LEU A 134 -11.04 -12.67 -3.95
CA LEU A 134 -11.39 -13.99 -4.43
C LEU A 134 -11.71 -13.89 -5.93
N ASP A 135 -10.72 -14.10 -6.79
CA ASP A 135 -11.00 -14.27 -8.20
C ASP A 135 -10.06 -15.28 -8.88
N GLU A 136 -10.47 -16.54 -8.84
CA GLU A 136 -9.80 -17.62 -9.56
C GLU A 136 -9.94 -17.50 -11.08
N ALA A 137 -10.95 -16.77 -11.59
CA ALA A 137 -11.15 -16.57 -13.01
C ALA A 137 -10.16 -15.54 -13.55
N ILE A 138 -9.96 -14.44 -12.82
CA ILE A 138 -8.93 -13.44 -13.13
C ILE A 138 -7.54 -14.06 -13.04
N GLN A 139 -7.24 -14.84 -11.99
CA GLN A 139 -5.95 -15.53 -11.89
C GLN A 139 -5.72 -16.52 -13.05
N ARG A 140 -6.77 -17.24 -13.49
CA ARG A 140 -6.68 -18.15 -14.64
C ARG A 140 -6.50 -17.42 -15.97
N GLU A 141 -7.17 -16.28 -16.18
CA GLU A 141 -6.99 -15.44 -17.37
C GLU A 141 -5.60 -14.79 -17.42
N MET A 142 -5.07 -14.36 -16.29
CA MET A 142 -3.69 -13.85 -16.20
C MET A 142 -2.67 -14.95 -16.51
N GLN A 143 -2.90 -16.18 -16.03
CA GLN A 143 -2.03 -17.33 -16.32
C GLN A 143 -2.14 -17.84 -17.76
N SER A 144 -3.29 -17.66 -18.41
CA SER A 144 -3.50 -18.08 -19.81
C SER A 144 -2.94 -17.07 -20.83
N GLY A 145 -2.52 -15.88 -20.39
CA GLY A 145 -2.03 -14.81 -21.25
C GLY A 145 -3.11 -14.15 -22.12
N GLN A 146 -4.38 -14.46 -21.87
CA GLN A 146 -5.53 -13.88 -22.56
C GLN A 146 -6.47 -13.26 -21.52
N VAL A 147 -6.18 -12.00 -21.18
CA VAL A 147 -7.01 -11.22 -20.26
C VAL A 147 -8.11 -10.52 -21.05
N SER A 148 -9.37 -10.73 -20.68
CA SER A 148 -10.48 -10.02 -21.33
C SER A 148 -10.41 -8.52 -21.03
N GLY A 149 -10.87 -7.65 -21.93
CA GLY A 149 -10.87 -6.20 -21.71
C GLY A 149 -11.60 -5.80 -20.42
N LYS A 150 -12.70 -6.49 -20.09
CA LYS A 150 -13.46 -6.26 -18.85
C LYS A 150 -12.66 -6.66 -17.59
N THR A 151 -11.93 -7.77 -17.65
CA THR A 151 -11.05 -8.21 -16.56
C THR A 151 -9.93 -7.22 -16.33
N LEU A 152 -9.32 -6.75 -17.42
CA LEU A 152 -8.27 -5.74 -17.37
C LEU A 152 -8.76 -4.44 -16.75
N ASP A 153 -9.89 -3.91 -17.23
CA ASP A 153 -10.49 -2.68 -16.68
C ASP A 153 -10.81 -2.83 -15.19
N SER A 154 -11.26 -4.01 -14.76
CA SER A 154 -11.57 -4.28 -13.36
C SER A 154 -10.30 -4.31 -12.51
N PHE A 155 -9.23 -4.98 -12.98
CA PHE A 155 -7.95 -5.02 -12.29
C PHE A 155 -7.32 -3.64 -12.16
N VAL A 156 -7.31 -2.87 -13.25
CA VAL A 156 -6.79 -1.50 -13.26
C VAL A 156 -7.60 -0.60 -12.33
N GLY A 157 -8.93 -0.70 -12.36
CA GLY A 157 -9.79 0.02 -11.43
C GLY A 157 -9.50 -0.30 -9.97
N VAL A 158 -9.39 -1.60 -9.62
CA VAL A 158 -9.06 -2.03 -8.26
C VAL A 158 -7.69 -1.52 -7.83
N ALA A 159 -6.65 -1.70 -8.64
CA ALA A 159 -5.29 -1.24 -8.32
C ALA A 159 -5.21 0.29 -8.13
N LEU A 160 -5.98 1.05 -8.89
CA LEU A 160 -6.07 2.50 -8.72
C LEU A 160 -6.96 2.93 -7.55
N GLY A 161 -7.77 2.02 -6.99
CA GLY A 161 -8.75 2.31 -5.95
C GLY A 161 -8.15 2.91 -4.69
N GLY A 162 -7.02 2.38 -4.21
CA GLY A 162 -6.33 2.90 -3.03
C GLY A 162 -5.77 4.31 -3.24
N ILE A 163 -5.05 4.52 -4.34
CA ILE A 163 -4.51 5.84 -4.74
C ILE A 163 -5.65 6.84 -4.92
N ALA A 164 -6.73 6.44 -5.58
CA ALA A 164 -7.90 7.28 -5.81
C ALA A 164 -8.58 7.68 -4.50
N ALA A 165 -8.70 6.76 -3.54
CA ALA A 165 -9.31 7.03 -2.24
C ALA A 165 -8.48 8.04 -1.43
N GLU A 166 -7.15 7.85 -1.41
CA GLU A 166 -6.26 8.81 -0.77
C GLU A 166 -6.33 10.18 -1.45
N TYR A 167 -6.33 10.23 -2.78
CA TYR A 167 -6.42 11.48 -3.53
C TYR A 167 -7.74 12.22 -3.27
N VAL A 168 -8.88 11.51 -3.26
CA VAL A 168 -10.19 12.11 -2.99
C VAL A 168 -10.29 12.63 -1.55
N THR A 169 -9.66 11.96 -0.58
CA THR A 169 -9.76 12.30 0.84
C THR A 169 -8.74 13.36 1.27
N TYR A 170 -7.50 13.26 0.80
CA TYR A 170 -6.35 14.04 1.28
C TYR A 170 -5.75 14.96 0.22
N GLY A 171 -6.21 14.89 -1.03
CA GLY A 171 -5.67 15.67 -2.15
C GLY A 171 -4.33 15.18 -2.70
N GLN A 172 -3.70 14.20 -2.04
CA GLN A 172 -2.46 13.55 -2.44
C GLN A 172 -2.44 12.10 -1.95
N ALA A 173 -1.91 11.19 -2.76
CA ALA A 173 -1.61 9.82 -2.37
C ALA A 173 -0.16 9.71 -1.87
N ASN A 174 0.03 9.04 -0.72
CA ASN A 174 1.36 8.73 -0.21
C ASN A 174 1.68 7.23 -0.35
N GLY A 175 0.66 6.36 -0.34
CA GLY A 175 0.81 4.94 -0.66
C GLY A 175 0.51 4.64 -2.14
N GLY A 176 0.69 3.37 -2.53
CA GLY A 176 0.29 2.87 -3.85
C GLY A 176 1.42 2.63 -4.86
N MET A 177 2.68 2.82 -4.48
CA MET A 177 3.82 2.51 -5.36
C MET A 177 3.85 1.03 -5.74
N SER A 178 3.52 0.14 -4.79
CA SER A 178 3.42 -1.30 -5.08
C SER A 178 2.32 -1.61 -6.10
N ASP A 179 1.19 -0.90 -6.06
CA ASP A 179 0.09 -1.09 -7.00
C ASP A 179 0.46 -0.58 -8.40
N ILE A 180 1.19 0.53 -8.49
CA ILE A 180 1.72 1.05 -9.77
C ILE A 180 2.71 0.07 -10.38
N ILE A 181 3.64 -0.47 -9.60
CA ILE A 181 4.62 -1.47 -10.08
C ILE A 181 3.90 -2.74 -10.58
N GLN A 182 2.85 -3.18 -9.88
CA GLN A 182 2.03 -4.32 -10.32
C GLN A 182 1.29 -4.02 -11.64
N LEU A 183 0.79 -2.80 -11.80
CA LEU A 183 0.15 -2.35 -13.05
C LEU A 183 1.15 -2.28 -14.20
N GLU A 184 2.34 -1.73 -13.99
CA GLU A 184 3.41 -1.69 -14.99
C GLU A 184 3.81 -3.11 -15.44
N ALA A 185 4.02 -4.02 -14.49
CA ALA A 185 4.33 -5.41 -14.78
C ALA A 185 3.20 -6.11 -15.58
N LEU A 186 1.94 -5.78 -15.31
CA LEU A 186 0.80 -6.29 -16.08
C LEU A 186 0.80 -5.75 -17.52
N PHE A 187 1.00 -4.45 -17.70
CA PHE A 187 1.04 -3.85 -19.04
C PHE A 187 2.20 -4.40 -19.87
N ASP A 188 3.36 -4.61 -19.25
CA ASP A 188 4.52 -5.24 -19.89
C ASP A 188 4.22 -6.69 -20.30
N ALA A 189 3.57 -7.48 -19.43
CA ALA A 189 3.19 -8.86 -19.73
C ALA A 189 2.18 -8.95 -20.90
N LEU A 190 1.27 -7.96 -20.99
CA LEU A 190 0.29 -7.84 -22.07
C LEU A 190 0.86 -7.17 -23.33
N LYS A 191 2.12 -6.71 -23.30
CA LYS A 191 2.82 -6.01 -24.39
C LYS A 191 2.08 -4.76 -24.87
N PHE A 192 1.50 -4.01 -23.94
CA PHE A 192 0.82 -2.76 -24.27
C PHE A 192 1.85 -1.71 -24.68
N ASP A 193 1.51 -0.91 -25.69
CA ASP A 193 2.30 0.27 -26.01
C ASP A 193 1.99 1.44 -25.06
N GLN A 194 2.86 2.45 -25.03
CA GLN A 194 2.72 3.59 -24.13
C GLN A 194 1.39 4.36 -24.34
N ASN A 195 0.89 4.43 -25.57
CA ASN A 195 -0.36 5.13 -25.86
C ASN A 195 -1.57 4.36 -25.34
N GLN A 196 -1.59 3.04 -25.54
CA GLN A 196 -2.63 2.14 -25.01
C GLN A 196 -2.69 2.24 -23.48
N THR A 197 -1.54 2.11 -22.82
CA THR A 197 -1.43 2.25 -21.35
C THR A 197 -1.91 3.62 -20.89
N ASN A 198 -1.49 4.71 -21.54
CA ASN A 198 -1.89 6.07 -21.16
C ASN A 198 -3.39 6.31 -21.33
N VAL A 199 -4.00 5.81 -22.40
CA VAL A 199 -5.45 5.95 -22.64
C VAL A 199 -6.24 5.17 -21.59
N LEU A 200 -5.87 3.92 -21.34
CA LEU A 200 -6.51 3.06 -20.37
C LEU A 200 -6.39 3.61 -18.94
N LEU A 201 -5.17 4.00 -18.52
CA LEU A 201 -4.94 4.58 -17.20
C LEU A 201 -5.73 5.88 -17.00
N ARG A 202 -5.72 6.79 -17.98
CA ARG A 202 -6.49 8.04 -17.85
C ARG A 202 -7.98 7.77 -17.67
N SER A 203 -8.56 6.89 -18.49
CA SER A 203 -9.98 6.56 -18.37
C SER A 203 -10.28 5.89 -17.02
N SER A 204 -9.43 4.95 -16.61
CA SER A 204 -9.60 4.20 -15.35
C SER A 204 -9.46 5.10 -14.13
N VAL A 205 -8.49 6.02 -14.11
CA VAL A 205 -8.33 7.01 -13.03
C VAL A 205 -9.58 7.88 -12.91
N MET A 206 -10.06 8.42 -14.04
CA MET A 206 -11.24 9.29 -14.04
C MET A 206 -12.49 8.56 -13.55
N ASN A 207 -12.70 7.32 -14.00
CA ASN A 207 -13.83 6.50 -13.56
C ASN A 207 -13.74 6.16 -12.07
N THR A 208 -12.57 5.71 -11.61
CA THR A 208 -12.35 5.31 -10.22
C THR A 208 -12.52 6.49 -9.26
N VAL A 209 -11.98 7.67 -9.60
CA VAL A 209 -12.17 8.90 -8.83
C VAL A 209 -13.63 9.33 -8.81
N ALA A 210 -14.35 9.22 -9.94
CA ALA A 210 -15.78 9.55 -9.99
C ALA A 210 -16.60 8.64 -9.08
N ILE A 211 -16.38 7.32 -9.14
CA ILE A 211 -17.02 6.32 -8.27
C ILE A 211 -16.77 6.65 -6.79
N LEU A 212 -15.52 6.92 -6.41
CA LEU A 212 -15.16 7.20 -5.02
C LEU A 212 -15.73 8.53 -4.51
N ARG A 213 -15.83 9.55 -5.37
CA ARG A 213 -16.51 10.81 -5.03
C ARG A 213 -18.01 10.60 -4.83
N GLU A 214 -18.64 9.82 -5.71
CA GLU A 214 -20.08 9.52 -5.59
C GLU A 214 -20.38 8.70 -4.33
N LYS A 215 -19.56 7.68 -4.06
CA LYS A 215 -19.72 6.74 -2.94
C LYS A 215 -18.90 7.12 -1.71
N GLN A 216 -18.60 8.40 -1.52
CA GLN A 216 -17.75 8.89 -0.43
C GLN A 216 -18.29 8.51 0.96
N LYS A 217 -19.62 8.49 1.14
CA LYS A 217 -20.25 8.08 2.41
C LYS A 217 -19.99 6.61 2.72
N ALA A 218 -20.15 5.73 1.73
CA ALA A 218 -19.87 4.31 1.86
C ALA A 218 -18.38 4.06 2.14
N HIS A 219 -17.50 4.74 1.41
CA HIS A 219 -16.06 4.68 1.65
C HIS A 219 -15.69 5.11 3.07
N THR A 220 -16.20 6.24 3.55
CA THR A 220 -15.92 6.73 4.91
C THR A 220 -16.41 5.77 6.00
N ALA A 221 -17.60 5.19 5.82
CA ALA A 221 -18.15 4.20 6.74
C ALA A 221 -17.31 2.91 6.75
N LEU A 222 -16.82 2.48 5.58
CA LEU A 222 -15.94 1.34 5.43
C LEU A 222 -14.59 1.58 6.11
N VAL A 223 -13.97 2.75 5.94
CA VAL A 223 -12.73 3.14 6.65
C VAL A 223 -12.91 3.01 8.16
N ALA A 224 -14.02 3.53 8.69
CA ALA A 224 -14.31 3.44 10.12
C ALA A 224 -14.48 1.98 10.59
N ALA A 225 -15.10 1.11 9.79
CA ALA A 225 -15.23 -0.32 10.10
C ALA A 225 -13.87 -1.03 10.08
N MET A 226 -13.05 -0.74 9.06
CA MET A 226 -11.72 -1.32 8.95
C MET A 226 -10.81 -0.93 10.11
N LEU A 227 -10.84 0.35 10.53
CA LEU A 227 -10.08 0.85 11.67
C LEU A 227 -10.50 0.24 13.02
N ARG A 228 -11.76 -0.18 13.16
CA ARG A 228 -12.21 -0.95 14.33
C ARG A 228 -11.75 -2.42 14.31
N GLY A 229 -11.20 -2.88 13.19
CA GLY A 229 -10.84 -4.28 12.98
C GLY A 229 -12.05 -5.19 12.73
N ASP A 230 -13.15 -4.65 12.21
CA ASP A 230 -14.37 -5.41 11.90
C ASP A 230 -14.09 -6.54 10.87
N SER A 231 -14.87 -7.61 10.88
CA SER A 231 -14.69 -8.68 9.89
C SER A 231 -15.05 -8.20 8.46
N VAL A 232 -14.56 -8.92 7.43
CA VAL A 232 -14.92 -8.64 6.02
C VAL A 232 -16.44 -8.64 5.83
N GLY A 233 -17.15 -9.61 6.43
CA GLY A 233 -18.61 -9.67 6.36
C GLY A 233 -19.29 -8.43 6.95
N ARG A 234 -18.78 -7.93 8.09
CA ARG A 234 -19.29 -6.69 8.69
C ARG A 234 -18.95 -5.46 7.85
N CYS A 235 -17.76 -5.44 7.24
CA CYS A 235 -17.37 -4.39 6.30
C CYS A 235 -18.30 -4.35 5.08
N ILE A 236 -18.68 -5.51 4.51
CA ILE A 236 -19.65 -5.61 3.42
C ILE A 236 -21.03 -5.11 3.88
N GLU A 237 -21.49 -5.51 5.06
CA GLU A 237 -22.78 -5.06 5.60
C GLU A 237 -22.81 -3.52 5.75
N VAL A 238 -21.75 -2.92 6.28
CA VAL A 238 -21.62 -1.46 6.41
C VAL A 238 -21.59 -0.79 5.04
N LEU A 239 -20.90 -1.39 4.07
CA LEU A 239 -20.85 -0.92 2.69
C LEU A 239 -22.25 -0.87 2.08
N GLU A 240 -22.99 -1.98 2.13
CA GLU A 240 -24.33 -2.13 1.55
C GLU A 240 -25.35 -1.18 2.18
N GLN A 241 -25.20 -0.82 3.45
CA GLN A 241 -26.05 0.16 4.12
C GLN A 241 -25.87 1.60 3.59
N HIS A 242 -24.75 1.88 2.92
CA HIS A 242 -24.35 3.24 2.52
C HIS A 242 -24.15 3.40 1.00
N LEU A 243 -24.35 2.33 0.21
CA LEU A 243 -24.28 2.32 -1.25
C LEU A 243 -25.58 2.80 -1.91
#